data_AF-A0A1G1YR44-F1
#
_entry.id   AF-A0A1G1YR44-F1
#
_cell.length_a   1.000
_cell.length_b   1.000
_cell.length_c   1.000
_cell.angle_alpha   90.00
_cell.angle_beta   90.00
_cell.angle_gamma   90.00
#
_symmetry.space_group_name_H-M   'P 1'
#
loop_
_entity.id
_entity.type
_entity.pdbx_description
1 polymer ?
#
loop_
_entity_poly.entity_id
_entity_poly.type
_entity_poly.pdbx_seq_one_letter_code
_entity_poly.pdbx_strand_id
1 'polypeptide(L)' 'MTMIIQCCVCQKIKVGDQWILAQHTDKTSHGYCPECAAKTLAKIYETEVARKKAITTSTTTP' A
#
# COMPACT_ATOMS: atom_id res chain seq x y z
N MET A 1 -13.71 15.91 -16.68
CA MET A 1 -13.36 14.48 -16.53
C MET A 1 -12.88 14.25 -15.10
N THR A 2 -13.67 13.54 -14.29
CA THR A 2 -13.27 13.19 -12.93
C THR A 2 -12.27 12.04 -13.03
N MET A 3 -11.05 12.24 -12.54
CA MET A 3 -9.99 11.22 -12.51
C MET A 3 -10.38 10.12 -11.52
N ILE A 4 -10.59 8.91 -12.02
CA ILE A 4 -10.92 7.75 -11.19
C ILE A 4 -9.62 7.14 -10.67
N ILE A 5 -9.53 6.90 -9.36
CA ILE A 5 -8.36 6.25 -8.75
C ILE A 5 -8.70 4.78 -8.51
N GLN A 6 -7.89 3.85 -9.00
CA GLN A 6 -7.99 2.42 -8.74
C GLN A 6 -6.94 1.97 -7.72
N CYS A 7 -7.36 1.17 -6.73
CA CYS A 7 -6.46 0.53 -5.79
C CYS A 7 -5.71 -0.62 -6.48
N CYS A 8 -4.38 -0.58 -6.47
CA CYS A 8 -3.54 -1.63 -7.06
C CYS A 8 -3.65 -3.00 -6.38
N VAL A 9 -4.17 -3.05 -5.15
CA VAL A 9 -4.22 -4.28 -4.35
C VAL A 9 -5.57 -4.96 -4.46
N CYS A 10 -6.65 -4.24 -4.16
CA CYS A 10 -8.00 -4.81 -4.12
C CYS A 10 -8.85 -4.43 -5.33
N GLN A 11 -8.30 -3.70 -6.30
CA GLN A 11 -8.93 -3.27 -7.54
C GLN A 11 -10.20 -2.41 -7.38
N LYS A 12 -10.56 -2.01 -6.15
CA LYS A 12 -11.62 -1.03 -5.88
C LYS A 12 -11.27 0.32 -6.53
N ILE A 13 -12.27 1.03 -7.04
CA ILE A 13 -12.14 2.39 -7.56
C ILE A 13 -12.73 3.41 -6.58
N LYS A 14 -12.14 4.61 -6.54
CA LYS A 14 -12.66 5.74 -5.76
C LYS A 14 -13.72 6.49 -6.58
N VAL A 15 -14.95 6.49 -6.09
CA VAL A 15 -16.08 7.24 -6.64
C VAL A 15 -16.60 8.16 -5.55
N GLY A 16 -16.38 9.47 -5.70
CA GLY A 16 -16.59 10.43 -4.60
C GLY A 16 -15.70 10.06 -3.41
N ASP A 17 -16.31 9.86 -2.23
CA ASP A 17 -15.63 9.45 -1.00
C ASP A 17 -15.68 7.93 -0.74
N GLN A 18 -16.24 7.16 -1.66
CA GLN A 18 -16.42 5.72 -1.50
C GLN A 18 -15.47 4.91 -2.37
N TRP A 19 -15.06 3.74 -1.85
CA TRP A 19 -14.28 2.75 -2.58
C TRP A 19 -15.17 1.57 -2.92
N ILE A 20 -15.49 1.41 -4.21
CA ILE A 20 -16.39 0.38 -4.70
C ILE A 20 -15.66 -0.57 -5.64
N LEU A 21 -16.10 -1.83 -5.68
CA LEU A 21 -15.61 -2.77 -6.68
C LEU A 21 -16.35 -2.48 -7.99
N ALA A 22 -15.63 -2.02 -9.02
CA ALA A 22 -16.18 -1.81 -10.35
C ALA A 22 -15.47 -2.71 -11.35
N GLN A 23 -16.20 -3.13 -12.38
CA GLN A 23 -15.61 -3.75 -13.55
C GLN A 23 -14.83 -2.66 -14.32
N HIS A 24 -13.70 -3.09 -14.88
CA HIS A 24 -12.63 -2.29 -15.50
C HIS A 24 -13.02 -0.90 -16.05
N THR A 25 -12.20 0.11 -15.76
CA THR A 25 -12.34 1.44 -16.38
C THR A 25 -11.03 1.78 -17.08
N ASP A 26 -11.09 2.11 -18.37
CA ASP A 26 -9.89 2.24 -19.23
C ASP A 26 -9.00 3.46 -18.91
N LYS A 27 -9.44 4.35 -18.03
CA LYS A 27 -8.71 5.58 -17.64
C LYS A 27 -8.72 5.80 -16.13
N THR A 28 -8.08 4.91 -15.39
CA THR A 28 -7.80 5.10 -13.97
C THR A 28 -6.36 5.49 -13.68
N SER A 29 -6.16 6.29 -12.65
CA SER A 29 -4.87 6.41 -12.00
C SER A 29 -4.73 5.39 -10.89
N HIS A 30 -3.52 4.91 -10.67
CA HIS A 30 -3.26 3.79 -9.77
C HIS A 30 -2.76 4.30 -8.42
N GLY A 31 -3.26 3.69 -7.33
CA GLY A 31 -2.90 4.06 -5.95
C GLY A 31 -3.29 2.99 -4.94
N TYR A 32 -3.44 3.36 -3.67
CA TYR A 32 -3.94 2.47 -2.61
C TYR A 32 -5.24 3.02 -2.01
N CYS A 33 -6.20 2.13 -1.73
CA CYS A 33 -7.30 2.48 -0.83
C CYS A 33 -6.78 2.57 0.62
N PRO A 34 -7.49 3.26 1.54
CA PRO A 34 -7.04 3.45 2.92
C PRO A 34 -6.69 2.15 3.64
N GLU A 35 -7.51 1.11 3.47
CA GLU A 35 -7.29 -0.20 4.07
C GLU A 35 -6.01 -0.86 3.56
N CYS A 36 -5.78 -0.81 2.25
CA CYS A 36 -4.59 -1.40 1.63
C CYS A 36 -3.34 -0.57 1.91
N ALA A 37 -3.44 0.76 1.98
CA ALA A 37 -2.36 1.65 2.37
C ALA A 37 -1.88 1.33 3.80
N ALA A 38 -2.80 1.20 4.75
CA ALA A 38 -2.48 0.86 6.13
C ALA A 38 -1.74 -0.50 6.23
N LYS A 39 -2.22 -1.52 5.51
CA LYS A 39 -1.56 -2.84 5.47
C LYS A 39 -0.17 -2.77 4.86
N THR A 40 0.01 -2.04 3.76
CA THR A 40 1.32 -1.87 3.11
C THR A 40 2.29 -1.14 4.03
N LEU A 41 1.86 -0.04 4.67
CA LEU A 41 2.69 0.71 5.61
C LEU A 41 3.09 -0.11 6.83
N ALA A 42 2.18 -0.93 7.39
CA ALA A 42 2.48 -1.83 8.48
C ALA A 42 3.59 -2.83 8.11
N LYS A 43 3.49 -3.45 6.92
CA LYS A 43 4.51 -4.38 6.41
C LYS A 43 5.87 -3.72 6.21
N ILE A 44 5.89 -2.50 5.67
CA ILE A 44 7.13 -1.72 5.51
C ILE A 44 7.75 -1.47 6.89
N TYR A 45 6.95 -1.03 7.86
CA TYR A 45 7.41 -0.77 9.22
C TYR A 45 8.00 -2.03 9.88
N GLU A 46 7.30 -3.16 9.82
CA GLU A 46 7.78 -4.45 10.34
C GLU A 46 9.12 -4.84 9.70
N THR A 47 9.24 -4.67 8.38
CA THR A 47 10.45 -4.99 7.64
C THR A 47 11.62 -4.10 8.04
N GLU A 48 11.39 -2.79 8.20
CA GLU A 48 12.43 -1.85 8.63
C GLU A 48 12.89 -2.10 10.07
N VAL A 49 11.97 -2.46 10.97
CA VAL A 49 12.30 -2.85 12.34
C VAL A 49 13.16 -4.13 12.34
N ALA A 50 12.76 -5.14 11.57
CA ALA A 50 13.52 -6.38 11.44
C ALA A 50 14.93 -6.13 10.86
N ARG A 51 15.03 -5.29 9.82
CA ARG A 51 16.30 -4.88 9.20
C ARG A 51 17.23 -4.20 10.19
N LYS A 52 16.72 -3.23 10.97
CA LYS A 52 17.51 -2.54 12.01
C LYS A 52 18.03 -3.51 13.07
N LYS A 53 17.18 -4.44 13.54
CA LYS A 53 17.57 -5.46 14.52
C LYS A 53 18.69 -6.34 13.99
N ALA A 54 18.59 -6.80 12.76
CA ALA A 54 19.62 -7.61 12.11
C ALA A 54 20.97 -6.88 12.06
N ILE A 55 20.98 -5.60 11.64
CA ILE A 55 22.20 -4.78 11.59
C ILE A 55 22.85 -4.65 12.98
N THR A 56 22.06 -4.39 14.03
CA THR A 56 22.59 -4.23 15.39
C THR A 56 23.16 -5.52 15.98
N THR A 57 22.67 -6.69 15.56
CA THR A 57 23.19 -7.98 16.02
C THR A 57 24.48 -8.42 15.30
N SER A 58 24.82 -7.80 14.17
CA SER A 58 25.98 -8.17 13.36
C SER A 58 27.28 -7.44 13.74
N THR A 59 27.25 -6.48 14.67
CA THR A 59 28.41 -5.62 15.00
C THR A 59 29.20 -6.05 16.24
N THR A 60 28.92 -7.23 16.81
CA THR A 60 29.73 -7.79 17.91
C THR A 60 30.43 -9.06 17.44
N THR A 61 31.56 -8.90 16.76
CA THR A 61 32.57 -9.96 16.61
C THR A 61 33.80 -9.50 17.42
N PRO A 62 34.26 -10.27 18.41
CA PRO A 62 35.49 -9.97 19.16
C PRO A 62 36.75 -10.07 18.31
#